data_AF-A0A4Y7WFB7-F1
#
_entry.id   AF-A0A4Y7WFB7-F1
#
_cell.length_a   1.000
_cell.length_b   1.000
_cell.length_c   1.000
_cell.angle_alpha   90.00
_cell.angle_beta   90.00
_cell.angle_gamma   90.00
#
_symmetry.space_group_name_H-M   'P 1'
#
loop_
_entity.id
_entity.type
_entity.pdbx_description
1 polymer ?
#
loop_
_entity_poly.entity_id
_entity_poly.type
_entity_poly.pdbx_seq_one_letter_code
_entity_poly.pdbx_strand_id
1 'polypeptide(L)'
;MLTIERHERLLAYLAEHRSIRVSEASKQLNVTEKTIRLDLEALEAKHFLKRVHGGAVLLETETSLLPIQKRQQSHGEKKKEIALKAKTCLADHDVILLDGGSTAVAFAETLGDQPLTVITNDIQVGAELYEKEAIQLIMLGGVRQGTSSALYSTETINMLDAFYVKKAFIGTTGISVKNGLSVLNQQHIEWKKKIITAGEEVILLADSTKFGQTGLMTFAEISALDGIVTDTQIDQSMKAELEKQGIQVY
;
A
#
# COMPACT_ATOMS: atom_id res chain seq x y z
N MET A 1 22.62 -2.85 -10.75
CA MET A 1 21.49 -2.86 -9.82
C MET A 1 21.63 -1.69 -8.87
N LEU A 2 20.63 -0.82 -8.86
CA LEU A 2 20.59 0.34 -7.98
C LEU A 2 20.45 -0.11 -6.51
N THR A 3 20.81 0.76 -5.58
CA THR A 3 20.68 0.44 -4.13
C THR A 3 19.22 0.20 -3.75
N ILE A 4 18.28 0.96 -4.32
CA ILE A 4 16.85 0.79 -4.03
C ILE A 4 16.33 -0.57 -4.47
N GLU A 5 16.59 -0.97 -5.72
CA GLU A 5 16.23 -2.30 -6.25
C GLU A 5 16.81 -3.43 -5.39
N ARG A 6 18.02 -3.23 -4.87
CA ARG A 6 18.69 -4.20 -4.00
C ARG A 6 17.99 -4.29 -2.63
N HIS A 7 17.60 -3.16 -2.05
CA HIS A 7 16.85 -3.10 -0.80
C HIS A 7 15.49 -3.76 -0.93
N GLU A 8 14.77 -3.48 -2.01
CA GLU A 8 13.48 -4.12 -2.32
C GLU A 8 13.61 -5.64 -2.40
N ARG A 9 14.62 -6.14 -3.12
CA ARG A 9 14.86 -7.59 -3.24
C ARG A 9 15.22 -8.24 -1.91
N LEU A 10 16.02 -7.58 -1.08
CA LEU A 10 16.36 -8.07 0.26
C LEU A 10 15.11 -8.17 1.14
N LEU A 11 14.26 -7.14 1.13
CA LEU A 11 13.03 -7.13 1.91
C LEU A 11 12.00 -8.16 1.39
N ALA A 12 11.88 -8.32 0.07
CA ALA A 12 11.03 -9.33 -0.54
C ALA A 12 11.48 -10.75 -0.15
N TYR A 13 12.79 -11.03 -0.17
CA TYR A 13 13.33 -12.30 0.31
C TYR A 13 13.01 -12.53 1.79
N LEU A 14 13.21 -11.52 2.63
CA LEU A 14 12.91 -11.60 4.07
C LEU A 14 11.42 -11.80 4.36
N ALA A 15 10.52 -11.26 3.53
CA ALA A 15 9.08 -11.50 3.64
C ALA A 15 8.70 -12.97 3.47
N GLU A 16 9.41 -13.67 2.58
CA GLU A 16 9.17 -15.08 2.26
C GLU A 16 9.88 -16.02 3.23
N HIS A 17 11.18 -15.78 3.47
CA HIS A 17 12.07 -16.70 4.18
C HIS A 17 12.35 -16.32 5.64
N ARG A 18 11.87 -15.16 6.10
CA ARG A 18 12.05 -14.58 7.46
C ARG A 18 13.48 -14.26 7.87
N SER A 19 14.50 -14.83 7.24
CA SER A 19 15.91 -14.58 7.53
C SER A 19 16.76 -14.72 6.28
N ILE A 20 17.88 -14.01 6.21
CA ILE A 20 18.86 -14.12 5.12
C ILE A 20 20.29 -14.00 5.65
N ARG A 21 21.20 -14.83 5.13
CA ARG A 21 22.64 -14.71 5.43
C ARG A 21 23.31 -13.71 4.50
N VAL A 22 24.31 -12.99 5.01
CA VAL A 22 25.10 -12.03 4.20
C VAL A 22 25.73 -12.69 2.98
N SER A 23 26.29 -13.89 3.16
CA SER A 23 26.94 -14.64 2.08
C SER A 23 25.96 -15.16 1.03
N GLU A 24 24.73 -15.46 1.44
CA GLU A 24 23.65 -15.86 0.54
C GLU A 24 23.13 -14.67 -0.28
N ALA A 25 22.81 -13.56 0.39
CA ALA A 25 22.39 -12.31 -0.24
C ALA A 25 23.42 -11.81 -1.26
N SER A 26 24.69 -11.85 -0.89
CA SER A 26 25.85 -11.49 -1.72
C SER A 26 25.85 -12.27 -3.05
N LYS A 27 25.65 -13.59 -2.98
CA LYS A 27 25.57 -14.46 -4.15
C LYS A 27 24.33 -14.20 -5.00
N GLN A 28 23.15 -14.10 -4.40
CA GLN A 28 21.90 -13.90 -5.12
C GLN A 28 21.86 -12.55 -5.85
N LEU A 29 22.42 -11.51 -5.22
CA LEU A 29 22.38 -10.13 -5.73
C LEU A 29 23.65 -9.76 -6.51
N ASN A 30 24.61 -10.68 -6.62
CA ASN A 30 25.89 -10.50 -7.30
C ASN A 30 26.63 -9.21 -6.88
N VAL A 31 26.74 -9.00 -5.57
CA VAL A 31 27.45 -7.87 -4.95
C VAL A 31 28.36 -8.37 -3.82
N THR A 32 29.28 -7.55 -3.33
CA THR A 32 30.16 -7.97 -2.23
C THR A 32 29.42 -8.11 -0.90
N GLU A 33 29.91 -8.96 0.00
CA GLU A 33 29.39 -9.04 1.37
C GLU A 33 29.46 -7.69 2.11
N LYS A 34 30.49 -6.87 1.82
CA LYS A 34 30.61 -5.52 2.38
C LYS A 34 29.42 -4.66 1.95
N THR A 35 29.01 -4.73 0.69
CA THR A 35 27.84 -4.02 0.16
C THR A 35 26.58 -4.47 0.90
N ILE A 36 26.34 -5.78 1.01
CA ILE A 36 25.18 -6.32 1.75
C ILE A 36 25.15 -5.87 3.20
N ARG A 37 26.29 -5.86 3.90
CA ARG A 37 26.34 -5.39 5.30
C ARG A 37 25.89 -3.94 5.43
N LEU A 38 26.30 -3.07 4.51
CA LEU A 38 25.88 -1.66 4.47
C LEU A 38 24.39 -1.52 4.13
N ASP A 39 23.86 -2.36 3.23
CA ASP A 39 22.43 -2.35 2.92
C ASP A 39 21.58 -2.79 4.10
N LEU A 40 21.97 -3.88 4.78
CA LEU A 40 21.27 -4.37 5.96
C LEU A 40 21.35 -3.36 7.11
N GLU A 41 22.46 -2.64 7.25
CA GLU A 41 22.59 -1.54 8.22
C GLU A 41 21.63 -0.39 7.91
N ALA A 42 21.54 0.02 6.65
CA ALA A 42 20.60 1.06 6.23
C ALA A 42 19.14 0.65 6.42
N LEU A 43 18.81 -0.63 6.21
CA LEU A 43 17.47 -1.18 6.41
C LEU A 43 17.12 -1.36 7.90
N GLU A 44 18.09 -1.74 8.73
CA GLU A 44 17.92 -1.81 10.19
C GLU A 44 17.68 -0.41 10.79
N ALA A 45 18.43 0.60 10.33
CA ALA A 45 18.24 1.98 10.78
C ALA A 45 16.85 2.55 10.47
N LYS A 46 16.15 1.97 9.48
CA LYS A 46 14.75 2.27 9.13
C LYS A 46 13.75 1.30 9.76
N HIS A 47 14.18 0.43 10.66
CA HIS A 47 13.36 -0.56 11.35
C HIS A 47 12.64 -1.58 10.44
N PHE A 48 13.15 -1.87 9.23
CA PHE A 48 12.54 -2.93 8.40
C PHE A 48 12.97 -4.34 8.80
N LEU A 49 14.14 -4.46 9.40
CA LEU A 49 14.74 -5.74 9.77
C LEU A 49 15.60 -5.56 11.02
N LYS A 50 16.00 -6.69 11.60
CA LYS A 50 17.01 -6.75 12.66
C LYS A 50 18.22 -7.52 12.16
N ARG A 51 19.41 -6.94 12.30
CA ARG A 51 20.65 -7.66 12.01
C ARG A 51 20.92 -8.66 13.13
N VAL A 52 21.43 -9.81 12.71
CA VAL A 52 21.89 -10.89 13.58
C VAL A 52 23.29 -11.29 13.15
N HIS A 53 23.96 -12.14 13.94
CA HIS A 53 25.30 -12.58 13.58
C HIS A 53 25.30 -13.29 12.21
N GLY A 54 25.97 -12.68 11.23
CA GLY A 54 26.09 -13.20 9.87
C GLY A 54 24.90 -12.97 8.92
N GLY A 55 23.88 -12.20 9.32
CA GLY A 55 22.67 -12.04 8.52
C GLY A 55 21.68 -11.00 9.05
N ALA A 56 20.43 -11.12 8.60
CA ALA A 56 19.30 -10.32 9.06
C ALA A 56 18.04 -11.18 9.17
N VAL A 57 17.12 -10.76 10.03
CA VAL A 57 15.78 -11.33 10.20
C VAL A 57 14.72 -10.25 10.04
N LEU A 58 13.56 -10.62 9.49
CA LEU A 58 12.40 -9.75 9.39
C LEU A 58 11.83 -9.49 10.79
N LEU A 59 11.44 -8.25 11.09
CA LEU A 59 10.73 -7.95 12.32
C LEU A 59 9.33 -8.59 12.31
N GLU A 60 8.92 -9.19 13.42
CA GLU A 60 7.58 -9.81 13.53
C GLU A 60 6.45 -8.80 13.38
N THR A 61 6.69 -7.56 13.81
CA THR A 61 5.76 -6.44 13.67
C THR A 61 5.62 -5.96 12.22
N GLU A 62 6.58 -6.29 11.35
CA GLU A 62 6.60 -5.80 9.98
C GLU A 62 5.74 -6.68 9.07
N THR A 63 4.44 -6.41 9.09
CA THR A 63 3.45 -7.14 8.29
C THR A 63 3.31 -6.58 6.87
N SER A 64 3.78 -5.36 6.59
CA SER A 64 3.58 -4.71 5.29
C SER A 64 4.36 -5.39 4.17
N LEU A 65 5.43 -6.09 4.52
CA LEU A 65 6.25 -6.88 3.61
C LEU A 65 5.62 -8.23 3.23
N LEU A 66 4.64 -8.71 3.99
CA LEU A 66 4.07 -10.03 3.76
C LEU A 66 3.20 -10.10 2.48
N PRO A 67 3.08 -11.30 1.88
CA PRO A 67 2.12 -11.54 0.81
C PRO A 67 0.70 -11.10 1.19
N ILE A 68 -0.09 -10.68 0.19
CA ILE A 68 -1.42 -10.10 0.43
C ILE A 68 -2.35 -11.01 1.23
N GLN A 69 -2.31 -12.34 1.02
CA GLN A 69 -3.13 -13.30 1.76
C GLN A 69 -2.80 -13.29 3.26
N LYS A 70 -1.51 -13.19 3.61
CA LYS A 70 -1.09 -13.04 5.01
C LYS A 70 -1.46 -11.67 5.55
N ARG A 71 -1.41 -10.62 4.72
CA ARG A 71 -1.83 -9.27 5.12
C ARG A 71 -3.33 -9.14 5.35
N GLN A 72 -4.16 -9.86 4.58
CA GLN A 72 -5.61 -9.95 4.80
C GLN A 72 -5.92 -10.57 6.16
N GLN A 73 -5.22 -11.66 6.51
CA GLN A 73 -5.36 -12.31 7.82
C GLN A 73 -4.84 -11.44 8.97
N SER A 74 -3.76 -10.69 8.75
CA SER A 74 -3.25 -9.74 9.75
C SER A 74 -4.21 -8.57 9.91
N HIS A 75 -4.51 -8.15 11.14
CA HIS A 75 -5.33 -6.96 11.40
C HIS A 75 -6.69 -6.96 10.67
N GLY A 76 -7.33 -8.12 10.49
CA GLY A 76 -8.60 -8.25 9.77
C GLY A 76 -9.72 -7.37 10.34
N GLU A 77 -9.86 -7.34 11.67
CA GLU A 77 -10.86 -6.49 12.35
C GLU A 77 -10.64 -5.00 12.06
N LYS A 78 -9.38 -4.52 12.05
CA LYS A 78 -9.07 -3.13 11.71
C LYS A 78 -9.49 -2.80 10.27
N LYS A 79 -9.20 -3.70 9.33
CA LYS A 79 -9.58 -3.52 7.91
C LYS A 79 -11.08 -3.51 7.72
N LYS A 80 -11.81 -4.35 8.45
CA LYS A 80 -13.27 -4.37 8.43
C LYS A 80 -13.86 -3.06 8.98
N GLU A 81 -13.30 -2.53 10.06
CA GLU A 81 -13.70 -1.22 10.59
C GLU A 81 -13.49 -0.11 9.56
N ILE A 82 -12.30 -0.06 8.95
CA ILE A 82 -11.94 0.89 7.88
C ILE A 82 -12.89 0.75 6.70
N ALA A 83 -13.15 -0.47 6.23
CA ALA A 83 -14.01 -0.76 5.09
C ALA A 83 -15.46 -0.31 5.32
N LEU A 84 -15.99 -0.48 6.54
CA LEU A 84 -17.33 -0.03 6.89
C LEU A 84 -17.42 1.50 6.95
N LYS A 85 -16.41 2.17 7.52
CA LYS A 85 -16.34 3.63 7.54
C LYS A 85 -16.17 4.21 6.13
N ALA A 86 -15.28 3.65 5.32
CA ALA A 86 -15.03 4.11 3.96
C ALA A 86 -16.30 4.03 3.09
N LYS A 87 -17.17 3.04 3.35
CA LYS A 87 -18.46 2.92 2.67
C LYS A 87 -19.37 4.12 2.91
N THR A 88 -19.29 4.78 4.07
CA THR A 88 -20.12 5.97 4.34
C THR A 88 -19.69 7.21 3.57
N CYS A 89 -18.52 7.16 2.90
CA CYS A 89 -18.06 8.21 1.99
C CYS A 89 -18.66 8.06 0.58
N LEU A 90 -19.35 6.97 0.26
CA LEU A 90 -19.88 6.69 -1.07
C LEU A 90 -21.32 7.16 -1.23
N ALA A 91 -21.64 7.64 -2.44
CA ALA A 91 -22.99 7.85 -2.92
C ALA A 91 -23.30 6.85 -4.05
N ASP A 92 -24.59 6.58 -4.27
CA ASP A 92 -25.02 5.79 -5.42
C ASP A 92 -24.58 6.46 -6.73
N HIS A 93 -24.15 5.63 -7.67
CA HIS A 93 -23.61 5.99 -8.98
C HIS A 93 -22.28 6.74 -8.96
N ASP A 94 -21.57 6.76 -7.83
CA ASP A 94 -20.19 7.26 -7.81
C ASP A 94 -19.29 6.45 -8.76
N VAL A 95 -18.41 7.17 -9.46
CA VAL A 95 -17.27 6.60 -10.17
C VAL A 95 -16.06 6.72 -9.26
N ILE A 96 -15.49 5.58 -8.87
CA ILE A 96 -14.38 5.51 -7.92
C ILE A 96 -13.18 4.79 -8.51
N LEU A 97 -11.99 5.24 -8.11
CA LEU A 97 -10.74 4.51 -8.33
C LEU A 97 -10.38 3.81 -7.02
N LEU A 98 -10.28 2.48 -7.05
CA LEU A 98 -9.87 1.67 -5.92
C LEU A 98 -8.48 1.06 -6.18
N ASP A 99 -7.51 1.50 -5.39
CA ASP A 99 -6.15 0.96 -5.42
C ASP A 99 -6.11 -0.53 -5.01
N GLY A 100 -4.95 -1.18 -5.18
CA GLY A 100 -4.74 -2.55 -4.75
C GLY A 100 -4.35 -2.71 -3.28
N GLY A 101 -4.38 -3.97 -2.83
CA GLY A 101 -3.91 -4.37 -1.50
C GLY A 101 -5.00 -4.81 -0.53
N SER A 102 -4.58 -5.38 0.59
CA SER A 102 -5.47 -6.10 1.51
C SER A 102 -6.60 -5.26 2.10
N THR A 103 -6.38 -3.96 2.33
CA THR A 103 -7.43 -3.06 2.86
C THR A 103 -8.43 -2.68 1.76
N ALA A 104 -7.97 -2.52 0.53
CA ALA A 104 -8.85 -2.28 -0.61
C ALA A 104 -9.73 -3.50 -0.93
N VAL A 105 -9.19 -4.72 -0.80
CA VAL A 105 -10.00 -5.94 -0.91
C VAL A 105 -11.07 -6.00 0.18
N ALA A 106 -10.71 -5.75 1.44
CA ALA A 106 -11.70 -5.67 2.53
C ALA A 106 -12.76 -4.59 2.28
N PHE A 107 -12.40 -3.47 1.65
CA PHE A 107 -13.36 -2.45 1.25
C PHE A 107 -14.27 -2.92 0.12
N ALA A 108 -13.71 -3.56 -0.91
CA ALA A 108 -14.48 -4.17 -1.99
C ALA A 108 -15.51 -5.18 -1.47
N GLU A 109 -15.16 -5.98 -0.47
CA GLU A 109 -16.05 -6.93 0.22
C GLU A 109 -17.28 -6.21 0.82
N THR A 110 -17.09 -5.05 1.48
CA THR A 110 -18.19 -4.34 2.15
C THR A 110 -19.11 -3.57 1.22
N LEU A 111 -18.73 -3.31 -0.04
CA LEU A 111 -19.56 -2.55 -0.98
C LEU A 111 -20.94 -3.20 -1.18
N GLY A 112 -21.02 -4.54 -1.17
CA GLY A 112 -22.22 -5.25 -1.59
C GLY A 112 -22.60 -4.86 -3.03
N ASP A 113 -23.86 -5.00 -3.41
CA ASP A 113 -24.32 -4.69 -4.78
C ASP A 113 -24.78 -3.23 -4.94
N GLN A 114 -23.99 -2.29 -4.42
CA GLN A 114 -24.27 -0.85 -4.54
C GLN A 114 -24.00 -0.40 -5.99
N PRO A 115 -24.86 0.43 -6.62
CA PRO A 115 -24.67 0.84 -8.00
C PRO A 115 -23.48 1.79 -8.11
N LEU A 116 -22.32 1.31 -8.54
CA LEU A 116 -21.07 2.07 -8.60
C LEU A 116 -20.34 1.77 -9.91
N THR A 117 -19.47 2.68 -10.34
CA THR A 117 -18.41 2.33 -11.29
C THR A 117 -17.09 2.24 -10.55
N VAL A 118 -16.43 1.09 -10.58
CA VAL A 118 -15.16 0.86 -9.88
C VAL A 118 -14.05 0.62 -10.88
N ILE A 119 -13.00 1.45 -10.80
CA ILE A 119 -11.78 1.33 -11.59
C ILE A 119 -10.67 0.78 -10.70
N THR A 120 -10.05 -0.34 -11.08
CA THR A 120 -8.94 -0.92 -10.31
C THR A 120 -7.94 -1.65 -11.21
N ASN A 121 -6.69 -1.78 -10.75
CA ASN A 121 -5.67 -2.63 -11.37
C ASN A 121 -5.40 -3.92 -10.57
N ASP A 122 -6.18 -4.20 -9.53
CA ASP A 122 -5.93 -5.32 -8.62
C ASP A 122 -6.85 -6.50 -8.90
N ILE A 123 -6.26 -7.67 -9.18
CA ILE A 123 -7.00 -8.89 -9.52
C ILE A 123 -7.91 -9.33 -8.37
N GLN A 124 -7.50 -9.18 -7.11
CA GLN A 124 -8.32 -9.62 -5.97
C GLN A 124 -9.49 -8.67 -5.73
N VAL A 125 -9.29 -7.37 -5.88
CA VAL A 125 -10.38 -6.39 -5.88
C VAL A 125 -11.36 -6.72 -7.01
N GLY A 126 -10.84 -6.94 -8.23
CA GLY A 126 -11.68 -7.30 -9.37
C GLY A 126 -12.47 -8.59 -9.16
N ALA A 127 -11.83 -9.63 -8.61
CA ALA A 127 -12.50 -10.90 -8.31
C ALA A 127 -13.62 -10.73 -7.29
N GLU A 128 -13.41 -9.91 -6.25
CA GLU A 128 -14.42 -9.62 -5.23
C GLU A 128 -15.63 -8.86 -5.79
N LEU A 129 -15.41 -8.03 -6.82
CA LEU A 129 -16.46 -7.22 -7.43
C LEU A 129 -17.12 -7.88 -8.64
N TYR A 130 -16.58 -8.99 -9.15
CA TYR A 130 -16.99 -9.61 -10.40
C TYR A 130 -18.47 -10.06 -10.41
N GLU A 131 -18.97 -10.57 -9.28
CA GLU A 131 -20.34 -11.07 -9.15
C GLU A 131 -21.37 -10.00 -8.75
N LYS A 132 -20.94 -8.74 -8.58
CA LYS A 132 -21.80 -7.63 -8.12
C LYS A 132 -22.38 -6.89 -9.34
N GLU A 133 -23.56 -7.33 -9.79
CA GLU A 133 -24.18 -6.90 -11.05
C GLU A 133 -24.47 -5.39 -11.14
N ALA A 134 -24.72 -4.73 -10.01
CA ALA A 134 -24.91 -3.28 -9.98
C ALA A 134 -23.60 -2.49 -10.10
N ILE A 135 -22.45 -3.16 -9.91
CA ILE A 135 -21.12 -2.54 -10.04
C ILE A 135 -20.61 -2.68 -11.48
N GLN A 136 -20.44 -1.55 -12.15
CA GLN A 136 -19.67 -1.49 -13.38
C GLN A 136 -18.17 -1.56 -13.06
N LEU A 137 -17.57 -2.72 -13.25
CA LEU A 137 -16.14 -2.95 -13.00
C LEU A 137 -15.27 -2.65 -14.23
N ILE A 138 -14.32 -1.74 -14.08
CA ILE A 138 -13.27 -1.43 -15.08
C ILE A 138 -11.93 -1.94 -14.55
N MET A 139 -11.47 -3.05 -15.14
CA MET A 139 -10.18 -3.67 -14.82
C MET A 139 -9.06 -3.13 -15.70
N LEU A 140 -8.09 -2.45 -15.10
CA LEU A 140 -6.88 -2.05 -15.80
C LEU A 140 -5.86 -3.19 -15.80
N GLY A 141 -5.33 -3.49 -16.99
CA GLY A 141 -4.41 -4.62 -17.20
C GLY A 141 -2.98 -4.37 -16.72
N GLY A 142 -2.04 -5.16 -17.24
CA GLY A 142 -0.60 -5.00 -16.99
C GLY A 142 0.07 -6.30 -16.56
N VAL A 143 1.25 -6.19 -15.96
CA VAL A 143 2.05 -7.33 -15.53
C VAL A 143 2.01 -7.47 -14.02
N ARG A 144 1.70 -8.68 -13.56
CA ARG A 144 1.84 -9.07 -12.15
C ARG A 144 3.30 -9.31 -11.84
N GLN A 145 3.81 -8.71 -10.76
CA GLN A 145 5.17 -8.97 -10.27
C GLN A 145 5.16 -9.56 -8.86
N GLY A 146 5.95 -10.63 -8.69
CA GLY A 146 6.10 -11.34 -7.42
C GLY A 146 4.77 -11.79 -6.81
N THR A 147 4.59 -11.50 -5.53
CA THR A 147 3.39 -11.88 -4.76
C THR A 147 2.28 -10.83 -4.77
N SER A 148 2.42 -9.73 -5.54
CA SER A 148 1.37 -8.73 -5.66
C SER A 148 0.16 -9.25 -6.43
N SER A 149 -1.04 -8.82 -6.08
CA SER A 149 -2.27 -9.00 -6.87
C SER A 149 -2.51 -7.86 -7.87
N ALA A 150 -1.81 -6.74 -7.69
CA ALA A 150 -1.90 -5.57 -8.56
C ALA A 150 -1.09 -5.76 -9.84
N LEU A 151 -1.63 -5.21 -10.93
CA LEU A 151 -1.05 -5.23 -12.26
C LEU A 151 -0.44 -3.87 -12.59
N TYR A 152 0.80 -3.88 -13.08
CA TYR A 152 1.51 -2.66 -13.44
C TYR A 152 2.04 -2.74 -14.88
N SER A 153 1.85 -1.66 -15.62
CA SER A 153 2.50 -1.40 -16.90
C SER A 153 2.52 0.11 -17.14
N THR A 154 3.39 0.57 -18.04
CA THR A 154 3.41 1.99 -18.42
C THR A 154 2.07 2.39 -19.06
N GLU A 155 1.48 1.49 -19.86
CA GLU A 155 0.21 1.68 -20.53
C GLU A 155 -0.94 1.84 -19.53
N THR A 156 -0.98 1.01 -18.48
CA THR A 156 -1.98 1.07 -17.41
C THR A 156 -1.89 2.38 -16.63
N ILE A 157 -0.67 2.84 -16.32
CA ILE A 157 -0.44 4.10 -15.62
C ILE A 157 -0.89 5.27 -16.49
N ASN A 158 -0.58 5.26 -17.79
CA ASN A 158 -0.99 6.30 -18.72
C ASN A 158 -2.51 6.31 -18.97
N MET A 159 -3.17 5.15 -18.89
CA MET A 159 -4.61 5.07 -19.03
C MET A 159 -5.37 5.84 -17.94
N LEU A 160 -4.75 6.05 -16.76
CA LEU A 160 -5.31 6.90 -15.71
C LEU A 160 -5.51 8.35 -16.15
N ASP A 161 -4.77 8.85 -17.14
CA ASP A 161 -4.94 10.22 -17.66
C ASP A 161 -6.27 10.41 -18.40
N ALA A 162 -6.94 9.32 -18.80
CA ALA A 162 -8.25 9.36 -19.43
C ALA A 162 -9.41 9.31 -18.41
N PHE A 163 -9.12 9.11 -17.12
CA PHE A 163 -10.12 9.00 -16.07
C PHE A 163 -10.10 10.23 -15.17
N TYR A 164 -11.29 10.75 -14.91
CA TYR A 164 -11.55 11.67 -13.81
C TYR A 164 -12.61 11.03 -12.94
N VAL A 165 -12.26 10.73 -11.69
CA VAL A 165 -13.15 10.01 -10.75
C VAL A 165 -13.56 10.92 -9.61
N LYS A 166 -14.76 10.69 -9.07
CA LYS A 166 -15.25 11.48 -7.94
C LYS A 166 -14.41 11.22 -6.70
N LYS A 167 -14.08 9.95 -6.44
CA LYS A 167 -13.30 9.53 -5.27
C LYS A 167 -12.22 8.54 -5.64
N ALA A 168 -11.04 8.71 -5.06
CA ALA A 168 -9.94 7.78 -5.18
C ALA A 168 -9.58 7.22 -3.81
N PHE A 169 -9.69 5.90 -3.64
CA PHE A 169 -9.33 5.20 -2.41
C PHE A 169 -7.97 4.54 -2.57
N ILE A 170 -6.98 5.00 -1.78
CA ILE A 170 -5.59 4.54 -1.89
C ILE A 170 -5.10 3.87 -0.60
N GLY A 171 -4.19 2.90 -0.73
CA GLY A 171 -3.46 2.34 0.41
C GLY A 171 -2.08 2.97 0.62
N THR A 172 -1.40 2.61 1.70
CA THR A 172 0.03 2.96 1.92
C THR A 172 0.74 1.91 2.77
N THR A 173 2.08 1.90 2.73
CA THR A 173 2.88 1.14 3.71
C THR A 173 3.08 1.93 5.00
N GLY A 174 3.32 3.23 4.90
CA GLY A 174 3.66 4.06 6.04
C GLY A 174 3.15 5.49 5.87
N ILE A 175 2.80 6.10 7.00
CA ILE A 175 2.30 7.47 7.13
C ILE A 175 3.19 8.20 8.14
N SER A 176 3.80 9.30 7.70
CA SER A 176 4.61 10.16 8.55
C SER A 176 4.31 11.62 8.24
N VAL A 177 3.95 12.42 9.24
CA VAL A 177 3.74 13.87 9.08
C VAL A 177 4.95 14.55 8.41
N LYS A 178 6.16 14.06 8.71
CA LYS A 178 7.40 14.59 8.16
C LYS A 178 7.74 14.04 6.78
N ASN A 179 7.55 12.73 6.55
CA ASN A 179 8.04 12.05 5.35
C ASN A 179 6.94 11.75 4.32
N GLY A 180 5.69 12.09 4.60
CA GLY A 180 4.53 11.84 3.76
C GLY A 180 4.08 10.37 3.75
N LEU A 181 3.52 9.97 2.61
CA LEU A 181 3.03 8.64 2.31
C LEU A 181 4.08 7.83 1.55
N SER A 182 4.26 6.59 1.97
CA SER A 182 5.40 5.80 1.52
C SER A 182 5.06 4.32 1.27
N VAL A 183 5.84 3.70 0.39
CA VAL A 183 5.70 2.31 -0.05
C VAL A 183 7.05 1.61 -0.06
N LEU A 184 7.02 0.29 -0.21
CA LEU A 184 8.20 -0.57 -0.25
C LEU A 184 8.61 -0.96 -1.65
N ASN A 185 7.73 -0.82 -2.64
CA ASN A 185 7.95 -1.24 -4.01
C ASN A 185 7.77 -0.05 -4.96
N GLN A 186 8.79 0.19 -5.80
CA GLN A 186 8.90 1.31 -6.71
C GLN A 186 7.76 1.32 -7.73
N GLN A 187 7.22 0.16 -8.11
CA GLN A 187 6.10 0.07 -9.04
C GLN A 187 4.84 0.79 -8.55
N HIS A 188 4.68 0.91 -7.23
CA HIS A 188 3.53 1.61 -6.65
C HIS A 188 3.67 3.13 -6.76
N ILE A 189 4.88 3.67 -6.94
CA ILE A 189 5.12 5.12 -6.87
C ILE A 189 4.35 5.86 -7.96
N GLU A 190 4.63 5.55 -9.22
CA GLU A 190 4.02 6.28 -10.34
C GLU A 190 2.53 5.99 -10.46
N TRP A 191 2.11 4.76 -10.17
CA TRP A 191 0.70 4.39 -10.07
C TRP A 191 -0.04 5.25 -9.03
N LYS A 192 0.48 5.33 -7.80
CA LYS A 192 -0.17 6.10 -6.72
C LYS A 192 -0.19 7.60 -6.99
N LYS A 193 0.88 8.16 -7.54
CA LYS A 193 0.91 9.56 -7.96
C LYS A 193 -0.19 9.86 -8.98
N LYS A 194 -0.38 8.97 -9.97
CA LYS A 194 -1.44 9.11 -10.97
C LYS A 194 -2.84 8.96 -10.37
N ILE A 195 -3.03 8.05 -9.41
CA ILE A 195 -4.32 7.96 -8.69
C ILE A 195 -4.66 9.28 -8.01
N ILE A 196 -3.69 9.87 -7.29
CA ILE A 196 -3.88 11.14 -6.58
C ILE A 196 -4.35 12.23 -7.55
N THR A 197 -3.76 12.30 -8.75
CA THR A 197 -4.14 13.33 -9.74
C THR A 197 -5.46 13.05 -10.45
N ALA A 198 -5.93 11.79 -10.47
CA ALA A 198 -7.14 11.39 -11.17
C ALA A 198 -8.43 11.54 -10.31
N GLY A 199 -8.28 11.61 -8.99
CA GLY A 199 -9.39 11.76 -8.05
C GLY A 199 -9.68 13.21 -7.69
N GLU A 200 -10.96 13.59 -7.67
CA GLU A 200 -11.40 14.87 -7.10
C GLU A 200 -11.26 14.88 -5.57
N GLU A 201 -11.58 13.76 -4.93
CA GLU A 201 -11.41 13.53 -3.48
C GLU A 201 -10.53 12.29 -3.26
N VAL A 202 -9.37 12.46 -2.65
CA VAL A 202 -8.39 11.40 -2.39
C VAL A 202 -8.45 10.95 -0.94
N ILE A 203 -8.89 9.71 -0.74
CA ILE A 203 -9.11 9.12 0.58
C ILE A 203 -8.12 7.98 0.81
N LEU A 204 -7.31 8.11 1.85
CA LEU A 204 -6.39 7.06 2.28
C LEU A 204 -7.13 6.02 3.15
N LEU A 205 -6.96 4.75 2.84
CA LEU A 205 -7.38 3.61 3.66
C LEU A 205 -6.17 3.01 4.36
N ALA A 206 -6.04 3.21 5.66
CA ALA A 206 -4.89 2.73 6.42
C ALA A 206 -5.25 2.41 7.87
N ASP A 207 -4.74 1.29 8.37
CA ASP A 207 -4.87 0.95 9.77
C ASP A 207 -3.87 1.74 10.65
N SER A 208 -4.19 1.86 11.92
CA SER A 208 -3.45 2.60 12.94
C SER A 208 -1.98 2.16 13.07
N THR A 209 -1.62 0.95 12.63
CA THR A 209 -0.23 0.47 12.68
C THR A 209 0.66 1.13 11.61
N LYS A 210 0.08 1.80 10.61
CA LYS A 210 0.80 2.48 9.53
C LYS A 210 1.27 3.89 9.92
N PHE A 211 0.73 4.47 11.00
CA PHE A 211 1.08 5.80 11.46
C PHE A 211 2.41 5.80 12.21
N GLY A 212 3.22 6.83 11.97
CA GLY A 212 4.58 6.93 12.50
C GLY A 212 5.60 6.02 11.79
N GLN A 213 5.17 5.27 10.77
CA GLN A 213 6.03 4.40 9.96
C GLN A 213 6.45 5.11 8.68
N THR A 214 7.55 4.68 8.07
CA THR A 214 7.98 5.15 6.75
C THR A 214 8.45 3.95 5.94
N GLY A 215 7.94 3.82 4.71
CA GLY A 215 8.38 2.85 3.71
C GLY A 215 9.75 3.21 3.11
N LEU A 216 10.16 2.47 2.09
CA LEU A 216 11.44 2.70 1.42
C LEU A 216 11.45 3.99 0.61
N MET A 217 10.31 4.32 -0.01
CA MET A 217 10.16 5.44 -0.93
C MET A 217 8.86 6.20 -0.65
N THR A 218 8.94 7.53 -0.66
CA THR A 218 7.78 8.42 -0.55
C THR A 218 7.18 8.65 -1.93
N PHE A 219 5.85 8.57 -2.05
CA PHE A 219 5.14 8.88 -3.30
C PHE A 219 4.39 10.21 -3.25
N ALA A 220 3.99 10.67 -2.07
CA ALA A 220 3.25 11.91 -1.89
C ALA A 220 3.43 12.49 -0.49
N GLU A 221 3.21 13.79 -0.35
CA GLU A 221 3.02 14.44 0.94
C GLU A 221 1.64 14.12 1.51
N ILE A 222 1.46 14.31 2.81
CA ILE A 222 0.18 14.07 3.48
C ILE A 222 -0.89 15.08 3.04
N SER A 223 -0.47 16.30 2.66
CA SER A 223 -1.31 17.36 2.08
C SER A 223 -1.93 16.99 0.73
N ALA A 224 -1.52 15.89 0.09
CA ALA A 224 -2.12 15.38 -1.13
C ALA A 224 -3.41 14.57 -0.88
N LEU A 225 -3.84 14.44 0.37
CA LEU A 225 -5.05 13.72 0.77
C LEU A 225 -6.12 14.70 1.22
N ASP A 226 -7.37 14.39 0.87
CA ASP A 226 -8.55 15.07 1.41
C ASP A 226 -9.05 14.38 2.68
N GLY A 227 -8.89 13.05 2.75
CA GLY A 227 -9.36 12.24 3.86
C GLY A 227 -8.50 11.03 4.20
N ILE A 228 -8.60 10.57 5.45
CA ILE A 228 -7.99 9.34 5.95
C ILE A 228 -9.06 8.55 6.71
N VAL A 229 -9.33 7.32 6.28
CA VAL A 229 -10.18 6.38 7.01
C VAL A 229 -9.28 5.39 7.74
N THR A 230 -9.41 5.35 9.07
CA THR A 230 -8.60 4.50 9.96
C THR A 230 -9.46 3.76 10.98
N ASP A 231 -8.89 2.73 11.61
CA ASP A 231 -9.51 2.11 12.78
C ASP A 231 -9.42 3.00 14.03
N THR A 232 -10.26 2.70 15.01
CA THR A 232 -10.40 3.38 16.30
C THR A 232 -9.13 3.47 17.15
N GLN A 233 -8.06 2.74 16.82
CA GLN A 233 -6.82 2.73 17.61
C GLN A 233 -5.79 3.78 17.17
N ILE A 234 -6.15 4.71 16.28
CA ILE A 234 -5.28 5.86 15.97
C ILE A 234 -5.00 6.68 17.24
N ASP A 235 -3.75 7.10 17.40
CA ASP A 235 -3.36 8.01 18.47
C ASP A 235 -4.03 9.38 18.31
N GLN A 236 -4.62 9.90 19.40
CA GLN A 236 -5.41 11.14 19.36
C GLN A 236 -4.55 12.38 19.06
N SER A 237 -3.27 12.38 19.44
CA SER A 237 -2.36 13.48 19.08
C SER A 237 -2.02 13.47 17.60
N MET A 238 -1.82 12.28 17.02
CA MET A 238 -1.65 12.12 15.56
C MET A 238 -2.90 12.55 14.80
N LYS A 239 -4.10 12.14 15.25
CA LYS A 239 -5.37 12.56 14.65
C LYS A 239 -5.51 14.08 14.65
N ALA A 240 -5.31 14.72 15.80
CA ALA A 240 -5.43 16.17 15.94
C ALA A 240 -4.40 16.93 15.07
N GLU A 241 -3.20 16.37 14.88
CA GLU A 241 -2.19 16.97 13.99
C GLU A 241 -2.61 16.90 12.52
N LEU A 242 -3.18 15.78 12.07
CA LEU A 242 -3.70 15.64 10.70
C LEU A 242 -4.87 16.58 10.44
N GLU A 243 -5.81 16.69 11.39
CA GLU A 243 -6.97 17.59 11.27
C GLU A 243 -6.54 19.07 11.20
N LYS A 244 -5.48 19.47 11.92
CA LYS A 244 -4.91 20.83 11.81
C LYS A 244 -4.34 21.14 10.43
N GLN A 245 -3.95 20.12 9.68
CA GLN A 245 -3.47 20.25 8.30
C GLN A 245 -4.62 20.24 7.28
N GLY A 246 -5.87 20.25 7.75
CA GLY A 246 -7.06 20.28 6.91
C GLY A 246 -7.51 18.89 6.42
N ILE A 247 -6.93 17.81 6.95
CA ILE A 247 -7.23 16.45 6.50
C ILE A 247 -8.32 15.86 7.38
N GLN A 248 -9.39 15.40 6.75
CA GLN A 248 -10.48 14.77 7.47
C GLN A 248 -10.11 13.35 7.92
N VAL A 249 -10.29 13.03 9.21
CA VAL A 249 -9.98 11.69 9.75
C VAL A 249 -11.27 11.00 10.24
N TYR A 250 -11.64 9.91 9.56
CA TYR A 250 -12.84 9.09 9.81
C TYR A 250 -12.54 7.88 10.72
#